data_AF-A0A5C6X9E1-F1
#
_entry.id   AF-A0A5C6X9E1-F1
#
_cell.length_a   1.000
_cell.length_b   1.000
_cell.length_c   1.000
_cell.angle_alpha   90.00
_cell.angle_beta   90.00
_cell.angle_gamma   90.00
#
_symmetry.space_group_name_H-M   'P 1'
#
loop_
_entity.id
_entity.type
_entity.pdbx_description
1 polymer ?
#
loop_
_entity_poly.entity_id
_entity_poly.type
_entity_poly.pdbx_seq_one_letter_code
_entity_poly.pdbx_strand_id
1 'polypeptide(L)'
;MLDFSAQKKRRARFLWAWSFTLTLISLPCVAMAIHDVIVGAPNMDGAVIVGVFMAVILAAGISLGIKARKASREVDALNIPEDLERYVLQLAREGGGELSAATLALESKLNLDQSAHVLAEFEKRGHAYSVVVGEGSRRYIFPDLKASALPSDSGAADADDFMRRLAESEQVEEPHYHTHKS
;
A
#
# COMPACT_ATOMS: atom_id res chain seq x y z
N MET A 1 -6.47 4.54 -27.41
CA MET A 1 -7.00 5.24 -26.21
C MET A 1 -5.93 5.30 -25.11
N LEU A 2 -4.73 5.82 -25.41
CA LEU A 2 -3.57 5.84 -24.49
C LEU A 2 -3.00 7.24 -24.22
N ASP A 3 -3.50 8.29 -24.87
CA ASP A 3 -2.93 9.65 -24.77
C ASP A 3 -3.47 10.51 -23.61
N PHE A 4 -4.57 10.09 -22.97
CA PHE A 4 -5.22 10.92 -21.94
C PHE A 4 -4.43 11.01 -20.62
N SER A 5 -3.69 9.97 -20.25
CA SER A 5 -2.93 9.93 -18.99
C SER A 5 -1.64 10.76 -19.07
N ALA A 6 -0.97 10.76 -20.23
CA ALA A 6 0.26 11.51 -20.46
C ALA A 6 0.03 13.03 -20.49
N GLN A 7 -1.07 13.49 -21.10
CA GLN A 7 -1.44 14.90 -21.11
C GLN A 7 -1.80 15.43 -19.71
N LYS A 8 -2.51 14.64 -18.89
CA LYS A 8 -2.88 15.03 -17.52
C LYS A 8 -1.66 15.22 -16.62
N LYS A 9 -0.66 14.33 -16.75
CA LYS A 9 0.59 14.40 -15.96
C LYS A 9 1.44 15.63 -16.34
N ARG A 10 1.46 16.03 -17.61
CA ARG A 10 2.16 17.25 -18.07
C ARG A 10 1.47 18.53 -17.58
N ARG A 11 0.13 18.58 -17.62
CA ARG A 11 -0.64 19.72 -17.08
C ARG A 11 -0.45 19.88 -15.57
N ALA A 12 -0.40 18.78 -14.83
CA ALA A 12 -0.15 18.82 -13.38
C ALA A 12 1.26 19.34 -13.03
N ARG A 13 2.29 18.93 -13.78
CA ARG A 13 3.66 19.45 -13.59
C ARG A 13 3.77 20.93 -13.96
N PHE A 14 3.08 21.35 -15.03
CA PHE A 14 3.06 22.74 -15.47
C PHE A 14 2.35 23.64 -14.45
N LEU A 15 1.21 23.20 -13.93
CA LEU A 15 0.48 23.90 -12.86
C LEU A 15 1.28 23.95 -11.55
N TRP A 16 2.01 22.90 -11.21
CA TRP A 16 2.88 22.88 -10.04
C TRP A 16 4.06 23.85 -10.18
N ALA A 17 4.71 23.88 -11.36
CA ALA A 17 5.79 24.81 -11.66
C ALA A 17 5.31 26.28 -11.64
N TRP A 18 4.12 26.56 -12.18
CA TRP A 18 3.48 27.89 -12.13
C TRP A 18 3.13 28.32 -10.71
N SER A 19 2.59 27.40 -9.89
CA SER A 19 2.31 27.71 -8.49
C SER A 19 3.59 28.00 -7.73
N PHE A 20 4.67 27.23 -7.99
CA PHE A 20 5.95 27.40 -7.30
C PHE A 20 6.63 28.72 -7.68
N THR A 21 6.62 29.08 -8.96
CA THR A 21 7.14 30.37 -9.45
C THR A 21 6.36 31.56 -8.91
N LEU A 22 5.03 31.47 -8.84
CA LEU A 22 4.21 32.53 -8.20
C LEU A 22 4.54 32.71 -6.72
N THR A 23 4.75 31.63 -5.95
CA THR A 23 5.19 31.76 -4.55
C THR A 23 6.59 32.34 -4.39
N LEU A 24 7.52 31.99 -5.28
CA LEU A 24 8.90 32.47 -5.21
C LEU A 24 9.02 33.96 -5.52
N ILE A 25 8.15 34.47 -6.42
CA ILE A 25 8.08 35.89 -6.78
C ILE A 25 7.35 36.70 -5.69
N SER A 26 6.33 36.15 -5.03
CA SER A 26 5.56 36.89 -4.01
C SER A 26 6.27 36.99 -2.66
N LEU A 27 7.13 36.03 -2.31
CA LEU A 27 7.82 35.96 -1.01
C LEU A 27 8.67 37.21 -0.68
N PRO A 28 9.54 37.72 -1.57
CA PRO A 28 10.31 38.94 -1.30
C PRO A 28 9.45 40.20 -1.20
N CYS A 29 8.34 40.29 -1.95
CA CYS A 29 7.40 41.41 -1.86
C CYS A 29 6.65 41.44 -0.53
N VAL A 30 6.23 40.28 -0.03
CA VAL A 30 5.58 40.19 1.30
C VAL A 30 6.58 40.52 2.41
N ALA A 31 7.84 40.08 2.30
CA ALA A 31 8.89 40.41 3.26
C ALA A 31 9.21 41.92 3.29
N MET A 32 9.28 42.57 2.12
CA MET A 32 9.45 44.03 2.04
C MET A 32 8.23 44.80 2.58
N ALA A 33 7.00 44.37 2.29
CA ALA A 33 5.81 45.03 2.80
C ALA A 33 5.70 44.95 4.33
N ILE A 34 6.07 43.80 4.93
CA ILE A 34 6.14 43.65 6.39
C ILE A 34 7.24 44.54 6.97
N HIS A 35 8.41 44.61 6.31
CA HIS A 35 9.50 45.48 6.73
C HIS A 35 9.11 46.96 6.69
N ASP A 36 8.45 47.43 5.64
CA ASP A 36 7.96 48.82 5.51
C ASP A 36 6.91 49.17 6.57
N VAL A 37 6.05 48.23 6.95
CA VAL A 37 5.06 48.41 8.02
C VAL A 37 5.71 48.48 9.40
N ILE A 38 6.77 47.69 9.66
CA ILE A 38 7.50 47.70 10.94
C ILE A 38 8.38 48.96 11.07
N VAL A 39 8.98 49.42 9.98
CA VAL A 39 9.89 50.58 9.96
C VAL A 39 9.14 51.92 9.88
N GLY A 40 7.84 51.90 9.56
CA GLY A 40 7.01 53.11 9.52
C GLY A 40 7.28 53.96 8.27
N ALA A 41 7.28 53.34 7.10
CA ALA A 41 7.45 54.03 5.83
C ALA A 41 6.27 55.00 5.54
N PRO A 42 6.49 56.15 4.87
CA PRO A 42 5.48 57.19 4.67
C PRO A 42 4.27 56.77 3.81
N ASN A 43 4.31 55.59 3.19
CA ASN A 43 3.29 55.07 2.28
C ASN A 43 2.57 53.84 2.85
N MET A 44 2.19 53.87 4.14
CA MET A 44 1.51 52.75 4.82
C MET A 44 0.25 52.28 4.10
N ASP A 45 -0.56 53.20 3.54
CA ASP A 45 -1.80 52.83 2.84
C ASP A 45 -1.52 51.99 1.58
N GLY A 46 -0.48 52.32 0.83
CA GLY A 46 -0.07 51.56 -0.35
C GLY A 46 0.49 50.18 0.01
N ALA A 47 1.32 50.13 1.05
CA ALA A 47 1.93 48.88 1.52
C ALA A 47 0.88 47.89 2.06
N VAL A 48 -0.14 48.37 2.78
CA VAL A 48 -1.24 47.54 3.30
C VAL A 48 -2.08 46.97 2.16
N ILE A 49 -2.43 47.79 1.16
CA ILE A 49 -3.22 47.33 0.00
C ILE A 49 -2.47 46.24 -0.78
N VAL A 50 -1.17 46.43 -1.03
CA VAL A 50 -0.33 45.45 -1.73
C VAL A 50 -0.18 44.16 -0.89
N GLY A 51 -0.01 44.29 0.43
CA GLY A 51 0.07 43.16 1.35
C GLY A 51 -1.20 42.29 1.34
N VAL A 52 -2.39 42.91 1.38
CA VAL A 52 -3.68 42.20 1.32
C VAL A 52 -3.84 41.50 -0.03
N PHE A 53 -3.52 42.17 -1.13
CA PHE A 53 -3.65 41.60 -2.47
C PHE A 53 -2.76 40.35 -2.65
N MET A 54 -1.53 40.40 -2.14
CA MET A 54 -0.60 39.27 -2.17
C MET A 54 -1.02 38.13 -1.23
N ALA A 55 -1.59 38.44 -0.06
CA ALA A 55 -2.13 37.42 0.84
C ALA A 55 -3.29 36.64 0.18
N VAL A 56 -4.15 37.32 -0.58
CA VAL A 56 -5.23 36.68 -1.35
C VAL A 56 -4.68 35.77 -2.45
N ILE A 57 -3.64 36.21 -3.18
CA ILE A 57 -2.98 35.41 -4.21
C ILE A 57 -2.31 34.17 -3.59
N LEU A 58 -1.64 34.33 -2.44
CA LEU A 58 -1.02 33.23 -1.72
C LEU A 58 -2.07 32.21 -1.24
N ALA A 59 -3.17 32.68 -0.65
CA ALA A 59 -4.27 31.82 -0.21
C ALA A 59 -4.91 31.07 -1.38
N ALA A 60 -5.11 31.74 -2.52
CA ALA A 60 -5.58 31.12 -3.75
C ALA A 60 -4.61 30.03 -4.23
N GLY A 61 -3.31 30.31 -4.26
CA GLY A 61 -2.26 29.36 -4.64
C GLY A 61 -2.23 28.12 -3.73
N ILE A 62 -2.28 28.31 -2.41
CA ILE A 62 -2.34 27.21 -1.43
C ILE A 62 -3.60 26.38 -1.64
N SER A 63 -4.76 27.03 -1.82
CA SER A 63 -6.04 26.33 -2.02
C SER A 63 -6.05 25.49 -3.30
N LEU A 64 -5.44 26.00 -4.38
CA LEU A 64 -5.29 25.27 -5.64
C LEU A 64 -4.31 24.10 -5.47
N GLY A 65 -3.21 24.28 -4.74
CA GLY A 65 -2.25 23.23 -4.44
C GLY A 65 -2.85 22.08 -3.63
N ILE A 66 -3.69 22.38 -2.63
CA ILE A 66 -4.40 21.37 -1.84
C ILE A 66 -5.42 20.62 -2.71
N LYS A 67 -6.20 21.34 -3.54
CA LYS A 67 -7.14 20.71 -4.48
C LYS A 67 -6.43 19.85 -5.53
N ALA A 68 -5.29 20.29 -6.06
CA ALA A 68 -4.49 19.52 -7.00
C ALA A 68 -3.93 18.24 -6.36
N ARG A 69 -3.47 18.31 -5.11
CA ARG A 69 -3.04 17.11 -4.36
C ARG A 69 -4.18 16.13 -4.12
N LYS A 70 -5.39 16.62 -3.79
CA LYS A 70 -6.59 15.78 -3.66
C LYS A 70 -6.97 15.14 -4.99
N ALA A 71 -6.96 15.91 -6.08
CA ALA A 71 -7.27 15.39 -7.42
C ALA A 71 -6.23 14.35 -7.90
N SER A 72 -4.94 14.53 -7.58
CA SER A 72 -3.94 13.48 -7.85
C SER A 72 -4.18 12.23 -7.01
N ARG A 73 -4.54 12.37 -5.72
CA ARG A 73 -4.91 11.24 -4.85
C ARG A 73 -6.16 10.50 -5.33
N GLU A 74 -7.13 11.22 -5.88
CA GLU A 74 -8.39 10.65 -6.37
C GLU A 74 -8.20 9.95 -7.73
N VAL A 75 -7.25 10.40 -8.55
CA VAL A 75 -6.79 9.67 -9.75
C VAL A 75 -5.98 8.43 -9.38
N ASP A 76 -5.29 8.43 -8.23
CA ASP A 76 -4.57 7.27 -7.68
C ASP A 76 -5.45 6.28 -6.93
N ALA A 77 -6.76 6.54 -6.76
CA ALA A 77 -7.72 5.50 -6.43
C ALA A 77 -7.91 4.61 -7.68
N LEU A 78 -6.87 3.83 -7.98
CA LEU A 78 -6.90 2.79 -8.99
C LEU A 78 -8.04 1.85 -8.60
N ASN A 79 -9.11 1.91 -9.39
CA ASN A 79 -10.13 0.88 -9.35
C ASN A 79 -9.43 -0.38 -9.87
N ILE A 80 -8.86 -1.18 -8.97
CA ILE A 80 -8.18 -2.43 -9.30
C ILE A 80 -9.23 -3.29 -10.02
N PRO A 81 -9.04 -3.61 -11.31
CA PRO A 81 -10.00 -4.45 -12.01
C PRO A 81 -10.03 -5.84 -11.35
N GLU A 82 -11.22 -6.45 -11.28
CA GLU A 82 -11.43 -7.73 -10.60
C GLU A 82 -10.48 -8.83 -11.08
N ASP A 83 -10.16 -8.85 -12.37
CA ASP A 83 -9.22 -9.82 -12.95
C ASP A 83 -7.81 -9.68 -12.37
N LEU A 84 -7.36 -8.44 -12.15
CA LEU A 84 -6.07 -8.17 -11.54
C LEU A 84 -6.09 -8.52 -10.04
N GLU A 85 -7.21 -8.28 -9.37
CA GLU A 85 -7.39 -8.65 -7.96
C GLU A 85 -7.27 -10.17 -7.78
N ARG A 86 -7.99 -10.94 -8.59
CA ARG A 86 -7.93 -12.42 -8.59
C ARG A 86 -6.53 -12.91 -8.91
N TYR A 87 -5.86 -12.29 -9.88
CA TYR A 87 -4.50 -12.64 -10.25
C TYR A 87 -3.50 -12.42 -9.10
N VAL A 88 -3.58 -11.27 -8.42
CA VAL A 88 -2.73 -10.97 -7.25
C VAL A 88 -2.96 -11.98 -6.12
N LEU A 89 -4.22 -12.32 -5.84
CA LEU A 89 -4.56 -13.31 -4.81
C LEU A 89 -4.09 -14.72 -5.19
N GLN A 90 -4.18 -15.09 -6.47
CA GLN A 90 -3.64 -16.36 -6.95
C GLN A 90 -2.11 -16.41 -6.77
N LEU A 91 -1.41 -15.35 -7.18
CA LEU A 91 0.04 -15.28 -7.06
C LEU A 91 0.48 -15.28 -5.58
N ALA A 92 -0.26 -14.59 -4.71
CA ALA A 92 -0.03 -14.62 -3.27
C ALA A 92 -0.28 -16.02 -2.68
N ARG A 93 -1.29 -16.75 -3.18
CA ARG A 93 -1.55 -18.15 -2.76
C ARG A 93 -0.42 -19.09 -3.19
N GLU A 94 0.08 -18.95 -4.41
CA GLU A 94 1.23 -19.71 -4.91
C GLU A 94 2.51 -19.40 -4.12
N GLY A 95 2.67 -18.14 -3.69
CA GLY A 95 3.77 -17.68 -2.83
C GLY A 95 3.62 -17.96 -1.33
N GLY A 96 2.66 -18.80 -0.90
CA GLY A 96 2.48 -19.15 0.51
C GLY A 96 1.92 -18.02 1.38
N GLY A 97 1.17 -17.10 0.78
CA GLY A 97 0.57 -15.94 1.44
C GLY A 97 1.49 -14.73 1.53
N GLU A 98 2.63 -14.73 0.84
CA GLU A 98 3.55 -13.59 0.78
C GLU A 98 3.79 -13.14 -0.65
N LEU A 99 3.81 -11.82 -0.87
CA LEU A 99 4.04 -11.25 -2.18
C LEU A 99 4.86 -9.96 -2.09
N SER A 100 5.78 -9.78 -3.04
CA SER A 100 6.56 -8.55 -3.17
C SER A 100 6.17 -7.78 -4.44
N ALA A 101 6.40 -6.46 -4.45
CA ALA A 101 6.16 -5.66 -5.65
C ALA A 101 7.02 -6.12 -6.83
N ALA A 102 8.23 -6.62 -6.58
CA ALA A 102 9.12 -7.16 -7.61
C ALA A 102 8.55 -8.46 -8.21
N THR A 103 8.06 -9.37 -7.37
CA THR A 103 7.42 -10.62 -7.83
C THR A 103 6.18 -10.31 -8.67
N LEU A 104 5.33 -9.40 -8.21
CA LEU A 104 4.14 -9.01 -8.96
C LEU A 104 4.49 -8.33 -10.30
N ALA A 105 5.55 -7.52 -10.35
CA ALA A 105 6.01 -6.87 -11.58
C ALA A 105 6.64 -7.86 -12.58
N LEU A 106 7.23 -8.95 -12.10
CA LEU A 106 7.80 -10.00 -12.96
C LEU A 106 6.72 -10.86 -13.60
N GLU A 107 5.69 -11.19 -12.84
CA GLU A 107 4.64 -12.12 -13.25
C GLU A 107 3.50 -11.41 -14.01
N SER A 108 3.31 -10.10 -13.76
CA SER A 108 2.29 -9.29 -14.43
C SER A 108 2.86 -8.37 -15.50
N LYS A 109 1.96 -7.70 -16.24
CA LYS A 109 2.31 -6.64 -17.19
C LYS A 109 2.50 -5.27 -16.52
N LEU A 110 2.51 -5.21 -15.19
CA LEU A 110 2.62 -3.97 -14.43
C LEU A 110 4.08 -3.59 -14.21
N ASN A 111 4.35 -2.28 -14.16
CA ASN A 111 5.65 -1.80 -13.71
C ASN A 111 5.78 -1.91 -12.17
N LEU A 112 7.00 -1.70 -11.66
CA LEU A 112 7.29 -1.83 -10.23
C LEU A 112 6.46 -0.84 -9.38
N ASP A 113 6.32 0.41 -9.82
CA ASP A 113 5.56 1.44 -9.12
C ASP A 113 4.06 1.09 -9.04
N GLN A 114 3.48 0.60 -10.15
CA GLN A 114 2.10 0.15 -10.24
C GLN A 114 1.87 -1.07 -9.35
N SER A 115 2.80 -2.02 -9.34
CA SER A 115 2.74 -3.21 -8.51
C SER A 115 2.77 -2.84 -7.02
N ALA A 116 3.66 -1.93 -6.63
CA ALA A 116 3.72 -1.42 -5.26
C ALA A 116 2.42 -0.68 -4.87
N HIS A 117 1.84 0.08 -5.80
CA HIS A 117 0.59 0.80 -5.58
C HIS A 117 -0.62 -0.13 -5.41
N VAL A 118 -0.72 -1.17 -6.25
CA VAL A 118 -1.77 -2.21 -6.13
C VAL A 118 -1.69 -2.89 -4.76
N LEU A 119 -0.49 -3.32 -4.35
CA LEU A 119 -0.30 -3.97 -3.05
C LEU A 119 -0.58 -3.03 -1.87
N ALA A 120 -0.25 -1.74 -2.00
CA ALA A 120 -0.60 -0.73 -0.99
C ALA A 120 -2.12 -0.52 -0.87
N GLU A 121 -2.88 -0.65 -1.95
CA GLU A 121 -4.33 -0.57 -1.90
C GLU A 121 -4.95 -1.80 -1.22
N PHE A 122 -4.38 -3.00 -1.40
CA PHE A 122 -4.76 -4.19 -0.62
C PHE A 122 -4.48 -4.02 0.88
N GLU A 123 -3.35 -3.42 1.23
CA GLU A 123 -3.03 -3.07 2.62
C GLU A 123 -4.04 -2.09 3.21
N LYS A 124 -4.39 -1.04 2.46
CA LYS A 124 -5.38 -0.04 2.87
C LYS A 124 -6.81 -0.61 3.00
N ARG A 125 -7.17 -1.62 2.20
CA ARG A 125 -8.45 -2.34 2.30
C ARG A 125 -8.47 -3.36 3.44
N GLY A 126 -7.33 -3.66 4.06
CA GLY A 126 -7.22 -4.58 5.19
C GLY A 126 -7.06 -6.05 4.81
N HIS A 127 -6.82 -6.37 3.53
CA HIS A 127 -6.59 -7.74 3.06
C HIS A 127 -5.13 -8.20 3.19
N ALA A 128 -4.21 -7.25 3.36
CA ALA A 128 -2.79 -7.51 3.52
C ALA A 128 -2.17 -6.56 4.55
N TYR A 129 -0.99 -6.90 5.05
CA TYR A 129 -0.15 -5.98 5.81
C TYR A 129 1.28 -6.01 5.28
N SER A 130 1.97 -4.88 5.33
CA SER A 130 3.35 -4.80 4.86
C SER A 130 4.35 -5.01 5.99
N VAL A 131 5.44 -5.71 5.67
CA VAL A 131 6.63 -5.84 6.51
C VAL A 131 7.85 -5.40 5.72
N VAL A 132 8.75 -4.69 6.38
CA VAL A 132 10.03 -4.30 5.79
C VAL A 132 11.03 -5.42 6.06
N VAL A 133 11.62 -5.96 5.00
CA VAL A 133 12.57 -7.07 5.05
C VAL A 133 13.90 -6.60 4.46
N GLY A 134 14.99 -6.80 5.20
CA GLY A 134 16.36 -6.50 4.75
C GLY A 134 16.59 -5.02 4.40
N GLU A 135 17.25 -4.77 3.27
CA GLU A 135 17.71 -3.47 2.72
C GLU A 135 16.56 -2.48 2.34
N GLY A 136 15.48 -2.44 3.11
CA GLY A 136 14.32 -1.58 2.84
C GLY A 136 13.33 -2.17 1.84
N SER A 137 13.46 -3.44 1.47
CA SER A 137 12.50 -4.10 0.59
C SER A 137 11.19 -4.38 1.33
N ARG A 138 10.06 -4.01 0.74
CA ARG A 138 8.73 -4.19 1.35
C ARG A 138 8.09 -5.47 0.83
N ARG A 139 7.69 -6.34 1.75
CA ARG A 139 6.93 -7.55 1.47
C ARG A 139 5.53 -7.43 2.05
N TYR A 140 4.53 -7.87 1.31
CA TYR A 140 3.13 -7.85 1.71
C TYR A 140 2.70 -9.26 2.08
N ILE A 141 2.04 -9.40 3.22
CA ILE A 141 1.57 -10.68 3.76
C ILE A 141 0.04 -10.67 3.74
N PHE A 142 -0.54 -11.72 3.17
CA PHE A 142 -1.97 -11.96 3.08
C PHE A 142 -2.36 -13.01 4.14
N PRO A 143 -2.84 -12.59 5.33
CA PRO A 143 -3.05 -13.49 6.47
C PRO A 143 -4.04 -14.62 6.15
N ASP A 144 -5.11 -14.32 5.40
CA ASP A 144 -6.14 -15.30 5.03
C ASP A 144 -5.59 -16.44 4.18
N LEU A 145 -4.61 -16.13 3.32
CA LEU A 145 -3.95 -17.11 2.46
C LEU A 145 -2.86 -17.88 3.21
N LYS A 146 -2.17 -17.22 4.14
CA LYS A 146 -1.14 -17.84 4.98
C LYS A 146 -1.73 -18.85 5.97
N ALA A 147 -2.89 -18.54 6.54
CA ALA A 147 -3.62 -19.45 7.43
C ALA A 147 -4.14 -20.69 6.68
N SER A 148 -4.57 -20.53 5.43
CA SER A 148 -5.03 -21.63 4.59
C SER A 148 -3.92 -22.60 4.14
N ALA A 149 -2.64 -22.20 4.29
CA ALA A 149 -1.49 -23.04 4.01
C ALA A 149 -1.03 -23.88 5.22
N LEU A 150 -1.66 -23.71 6.39
CA LEU A 150 -1.47 -24.64 7.50
C LEU A 150 -2.06 -25.99 7.08
N PRO A 151 -1.31 -27.10 7.21
CA PRO A 151 -1.84 -28.42 6.89
C PRO A 151 -3.07 -28.64 7.76
N SER A 152 -4.22 -28.85 7.11
CA SER A 152 -5.46 -29.24 7.77
C SER A 152 -5.24 -30.61 8.41
N ASP A 153 -4.82 -30.62 9.67
CA ASP A 153 -4.97 -31.68 10.66
C ASP A 153 -4.95 -33.13 10.14
N SER A 154 -4.03 -33.45 9.22
CA SER A 154 -3.82 -34.81 8.73
C SER A 154 -3.18 -35.69 9.80
N GLY A 155 -2.67 -35.07 10.87
CA GLY A 155 -2.16 -35.76 12.05
C GLY A 155 -3.26 -36.34 12.95
N ALA A 156 -4.46 -35.77 12.97
CA ALA A 156 -5.57 -36.34 13.73
C ALA A 156 -6.04 -37.69 13.15
N ALA A 157 -6.13 -37.79 11.83
CA ALA A 157 -6.47 -39.05 11.15
C ALA A 157 -5.39 -40.13 11.30
N ASP A 158 -4.11 -39.74 11.28
CA ASP A 158 -2.96 -40.65 11.44
C ASP A 158 -2.79 -41.10 12.91
N ALA A 159 -3.11 -40.23 13.87
CA ALA A 159 -3.09 -40.56 15.29
C ALA A 159 -4.19 -41.57 15.65
N ASP A 160 -5.38 -41.45 15.07
CA ASP A 160 -6.47 -42.41 15.27
C ASP A 160 -6.13 -43.79 14.67
N ASP A 161 -5.51 -43.86 13.48
CA ASP A 161 -5.06 -45.14 12.90
C ASP A 161 -3.93 -45.78 13.73
N PHE A 162 -3.02 -44.97 14.26
CA PHE A 162 -1.96 -45.45 15.14
C PHE A 162 -2.50 -46.01 16.46
N MET A 163 -3.43 -45.31 17.12
CA MET A 163 -4.04 -45.76 18.37
C MET A 163 -4.86 -47.04 18.18
N ARG A 164 -5.52 -47.18 17.02
CA ARG A 164 -6.22 -48.42 16.65
C ARG A 164 -5.27 -49.61 16.52
N ARG A 165 -4.12 -49.43 15.85
CA ARG A 165 -3.11 -50.50 15.71
C ARG A 165 -2.50 -50.93 17.05
N LEU A 166 -2.28 -49.99 17.97
CA LEU A 166 -1.82 -50.30 19.33
C LEU A 166 -2.84 -51.19 20.06
N ALA A 167 -4.12 -50.82 20.03
CA ALA A 167 -5.19 -51.59 20.68
C ALA A 167 -5.36 -53.00 20.08
N GLU A 168 -5.18 -53.16 18.77
CA GLU A 168 -5.23 -54.48 18.10
C GLU A 168 -4.00 -55.35 18.45
N SER A 169 -2.83 -54.75 18.69
CA SER A 169 -1.61 -55.48 19.05
C SER A 169 -1.59 -56.01 20.49
N GLU A 170 -2.33 -55.39 21.40
CA GLU A 170 -2.38 -55.78 22.82
C GLU A 170 -3.31 -56.98 23.08
N GLN A 171 -4.17 -57.37 22.13
CA GLN A 171 -5.12 -58.48 22.28
C GLN A 171 -4.60 -59.87 21.85
N VAL A 172 -3.35 -60.00 21.38
CA VAL A 172 -2.86 -61.26 20.77
C VAL A 172 -2.03 -62.14 21.73
N GLU A 173 -1.79 -61.74 22.98
CA GLU A 173 -1.07 -62.56 23.96
C GLU A 173 -2.00 -63.27 24.97
N GLU A 174 -2.75 -64.29 24.53
CA GLU A 174 -3.18 -65.37 25.42
C GLU A 174 -2.35 -66.63 25.14
N PRO A 175 -1.40 -67.02 26.01
CA PRO A 175 -0.64 -68.25 25.83
C PRO A 175 -1.52 -69.48 26.08
N HIS A 176 -1.85 -70.18 25.00
CA HIS A 176 -2.50 -71.48 25.01
C HIS A 176 -1.61 -72.54 25.70
N TYR A 177 -1.85 -72.82 26.98
CA TYR A 177 -1.19 -73.92 27.68
C TYR A 177 -1.77 -75.27 27.22
N HIS A 178 -1.04 -75.99 26.35
CA HIS A 178 -1.28 -77.40 26.13
C HIS A 178 -0.70 -78.22 27.30
N THR A 179 -1.60 -78.75 28.13
CA THR A 179 -1.28 -79.71 29.18
C THR A 179 -0.96 -81.07 28.55
N HIS A 180 0.33 -81.43 28.53
CA HIS A 180 0.76 -82.80 28.26
C HIS A 180 0.53 -83.64 29.53
N LYS A 181 -0.41 -84.60 29.48
CA LYS A 181 -0.47 -85.69 30.46
C LYS A 181 0.30 -86.90 29.92
N SER A 182 1.16 -87.45 30.78
CA SER A 182 1.80 -88.76 30.64
C SER A 182 0.79 -89.91 30.72
#